data_AF-A0A2G2Y1C4-F1
#
_entry.id   AF-A0A2G2Y1C4-F1
#
_cell.length_a   1.000
_cell.length_b   1.000
_cell.length_c   1.000
_cell.angle_alpha   90.00
_cell.angle_beta   90.00
_cell.angle_gamma   90.00
#
_symmetry.space_group_name_H-M   'P 1'
#
loop_
_entity.id
_entity.type
_entity.pdbx_description
1 polymer ?
#
loop_
_entity_poly.entity_id
_entity_poly.type
_entity_poly.pdbx_seq_one_letter_code
_entity_poly.pdbx_strand_id
1 'polypeptide(L)'
;MQEQLQKLMEGMASIMDRNSQVDKEMGELKENLARLAVNDQENEGGREESAAGRACSMDLHNDYRSRDKQNHGNFFTRFSRLDFPKFSGLELRTWLYKVDQFFSMDEIPFEQRVKIASIHMEGEATA
;
A
#
# COMPACT_ATOMS: atom_id res chain seq x y z
N MET A 1 49.85 11.15 15.17
CA MET A 1 48.73 11.33 16.12
C MET A 1 47.82 12.50 15.71
N GLN A 2 48.35 13.71 15.48
CA GLN A 2 47.56 14.86 15.00
C GLN A 2 46.81 14.61 13.67
N GLU A 3 47.46 13.98 12.69
CA GLU A 3 46.83 13.70 11.38
C GLU A 3 45.60 12.78 11.47
N GLN A 4 45.61 11.82 12.42
CA GLN A 4 44.48 10.91 12.65
C GLN A 4 43.28 11.64 13.26
N LEU A 5 43.54 12.57 14.19
CA LEU A 5 42.51 13.43 14.77
C LEU A 5 41.91 14.36 13.70
N GLN A 6 42.74 14.90 12.80
CA GLN A 6 42.27 15.75 11.71
C GLN A 6 41.36 14.99 10.73
N LYS A 7 41.76 13.78 10.32
CA LYS A 7 40.94 12.90 9.48
C LYS A 7 39.61 12.54 10.14
N LEU A 8 39.59 12.33 11.46
CA LEU A 8 38.36 12.03 12.19
C LEU A 8 37.40 13.23 12.21
N MET A 9 37.91 14.44 12.48
CA MET A 9 37.09 15.66 12.48
C MET A 9 36.51 15.96 11.10
N GLU A 10 37.30 15.78 10.04
CA GLU A 10 36.86 15.95 8.66
C GLU A 10 35.78 14.92 8.28
N GLY A 11 35.97 13.65 8.68
CA GLY A 11 34.97 12.61 8.50
C GLY A 11 33.65 12.89 9.23
N MET A 12 33.71 13.39 10.48
CA MET A 12 32.53 13.75 11.26
C MET A 12 31.80 14.97 10.67
N ALA A 13 32.53 15.99 10.20
CA ALA A 13 31.94 17.13 9.51
C ALA A 13 31.20 16.68 8.24
N SER A 14 31.82 15.84 7.42
CA SER A 14 31.20 15.29 6.22
C SER A 14 29.96 14.42 6.52
N ILE A 15 29.96 13.66 7.63
CA ILE A 15 28.77 12.90 8.08
C ILE A 15 27.66 13.86 8.51
N MET A 16 28.01 14.91 9.26
CA MET A 16 27.04 15.90 9.74
C MET A 16 26.37 16.64 8.58
N ASP A 17 27.14 17.04 7.57
CA ASP A 17 26.62 17.70 6.37
C ASP A 17 25.65 16.78 5.60
N ARG A 18 26.01 15.50 5.44
CA ARG A 18 25.14 14.51 4.79
C ARG A 18 23.84 14.29 5.56
N ASN A 19 23.91 14.17 6.89
CA ASN A 19 22.71 14.02 7.71
C ASN A 19 21.82 15.26 7.62
N SER A 20 22.41 16.46 7.67
CA SER A 20 21.67 17.72 7.51
C SER A 20 21.00 17.82 6.14
N GLN A 21 21.64 17.33 5.07
CA GLN A 21 21.06 17.30 3.74
C GLN A 21 19.88 16.31 3.66
N VAL A 22 20.01 15.11 4.23
CA VAL A 22 18.92 14.13 4.30
C VAL A 22 17.71 14.68 5.07
N ASP A 23 17.95 15.36 6.20
CA ASP A 23 16.87 15.98 6.98
C ASP A 23 16.13 17.05 6.19
N LYS A 24 16.86 17.84 5.40
CA LYS A 24 16.28 18.85 4.51
C LYS A 24 15.43 18.21 3.41
N GLU A 25 15.96 17.22 2.70
CA GLU A 25 15.25 16.51 1.64
C GLU A 25 14.00 15.80 2.18
N MET A 26 14.08 15.21 3.39
CA MET A 26 12.94 14.62 4.08
C MET A 26 11.86 15.66 4.41
N GLY A 27 12.27 16.86 4.84
CA GLY A 27 11.38 17.98 5.08
C GLY A 27 10.62 18.40 3.82
N GLU A 28 11.33 18.56 2.70
CA GLU A 28 10.75 18.91 1.41
C GLU A 28 9.78 17.83 0.90
N LEU A 29 10.16 16.55 1.00
CA LEU A 29 9.30 15.42 0.65
C LEU A 29 8.02 15.39 1.49
N LYS A 30 8.13 15.66 2.80
CA LYS A 30 6.97 15.74 3.70
C LYS A 30 6.04 16.87 3.32
N GLU A 31 6.58 18.03 2.96
CA GLU A 31 5.78 19.19 2.55
C GLU A 31 5.04 18.93 1.24
N ASN A 32 5.72 18.33 0.24
CA ASN A 32 5.10 17.96 -1.03
C ASN A 32 3.94 16.97 -0.85
N LEU A 33 4.10 15.98 0.04
CA LEU A 33 3.02 15.05 0.39
C LEU A 33 1.86 15.75 1.09
N ALA A 34 2.12 16.70 1.99
CA ALA A 34 1.07 17.47 2.64
C ALA A 34 0.26 18.31 1.65
N ARG A 35 0.92 18.92 0.65
CA ARG A 35 0.25 19.68 -0.42
C ARG A 35 -0.65 18.81 -1.29
N LEU A 36 -0.23 17.58 -1.60
CA LEU A 36 -1.05 16.63 -2.36
C LEU A 36 -2.30 16.18 -1.60
N ALA A 37 -2.23 16.05 -0.27
CA ALA A 37 -3.37 15.66 0.57
C ALA A 37 -4.46 16.74 0.69
N VAL A 38 -4.12 18.02 0.52
CA VAL A 38 -5.07 19.14 0.64
C VAL A 38 -5.93 19.32 -0.62
N ASN A 39 -5.50 18.81 -1.77
CA ASN A 39 -6.17 19.06 -3.05
C ASN A 39 -7.39 18.16 -3.33
N ASP A 40 -7.76 17.24 -2.43
CA ASP A 40 -8.93 16.37 -2.57
C ASP A 40 -10.21 16.95 -1.94
N GLN A 41 -10.14 18.14 -1.34
CA GLN A 41 -11.20 18.65 -0.45
C GLN A 41 -11.86 19.97 -0.90
N GLU A 42 -12.13 20.12 -2.20
CA GLU A 42 -12.97 21.22 -2.73
C GLU A 42 -13.96 20.74 -3.80
N ASN A 43 -14.93 19.86 -3.48
CA ASN A 43 -16.23 19.84 -4.15
C ASN A 43 -17.28 18.94 -3.44
N GLU A 44 -17.85 19.40 -2.32
CA GLU A 44 -19.03 18.76 -1.71
C GLU A 44 -20.10 19.83 -1.45
N GLY A 45 -20.92 20.07 -2.48
CA GLY A 45 -22.08 20.96 -2.43
C GLY A 45 -23.30 20.36 -3.12
N GLY A 46 -24.34 20.05 -2.32
CA GLY A 46 -25.75 20.20 -2.73
C GLY A 46 -26.48 19.05 -3.45
N ARG A 47 -27.07 18.14 -2.66
CA ARG A 47 -28.51 17.81 -2.53
C ARG A 47 -29.41 17.45 -3.77
N GLU A 48 -30.02 16.26 -3.62
CA GLU A 48 -31.38 15.77 -3.98
C GLU A 48 -31.74 15.05 -5.32
N GLU A 49 -32.13 13.77 -5.12
CA GLU A 49 -33.24 12.96 -5.67
C GLU A 49 -33.64 13.02 -7.16
N SER A 50 -33.62 11.85 -7.82
CA SER A 50 -34.84 11.05 -8.07
C SER A 50 -34.61 9.81 -8.93
N ALA A 51 -35.47 8.81 -8.67
CA ALA A 51 -35.47 7.45 -9.17
C ALA A 51 -35.72 7.28 -10.69
N ALA A 52 -35.03 6.31 -11.31
CA ALA A 52 -35.56 5.40 -12.33
C ALA A 52 -34.48 4.37 -12.70
N GLY A 53 -34.76 3.09 -12.49
CA GLY A 53 -33.75 2.04 -12.49
C GLY A 53 -33.23 1.54 -13.84
N ARG A 54 -32.23 0.66 -13.75
CA ARG A 54 -32.06 -0.58 -14.52
C ARG A 54 -30.84 -1.35 -13.99
N ALA A 55 -30.83 -2.64 -14.31
CA ALA A 55 -30.13 -3.73 -13.65
C ALA A 55 -28.60 -3.77 -13.79
N CYS A 56 -28.01 -4.58 -12.90
CA CYS A 56 -26.70 -5.26 -12.96
C CYS A 56 -25.42 -4.45 -12.69
N SER A 57 -24.98 -4.47 -11.43
CA SER A 57 -23.62 -4.91 -11.04
C SER A 57 -23.62 -5.18 -9.53
N MET A 58 -23.36 -6.42 -9.09
CA MET A 58 -23.10 -6.69 -7.68
C MET A 58 -21.69 -6.21 -7.34
N ASP A 59 -21.54 -4.90 -7.17
CA ASP A 59 -20.41 -4.34 -6.45
C ASP A 59 -20.67 -4.58 -4.95
N LEU A 60 -20.14 -5.69 -4.43
CA LEU A 60 -20.03 -5.95 -3.00
C LEU A 60 -19.04 -4.94 -2.41
N HIS A 61 -19.50 -3.71 -2.22
CA HIS A 61 -18.90 -2.76 -1.30
C HIS A 61 -19.05 -3.36 0.10
N ASN A 62 -17.97 -3.94 0.61
CA ASN A 62 -17.91 -4.46 1.97
C ASN A 62 -17.92 -3.27 2.93
N ASP A 63 -19.13 -2.87 3.31
CA ASP A 63 -19.43 -1.88 4.33
C ASP A 63 -19.13 -2.47 5.72
N TYR A 64 -17.84 -2.53 6.06
CA TYR A 64 -17.33 -2.66 7.43
C TYR A 64 -16.04 -1.85 7.57
N ARG A 65 -16.06 -0.57 7.18
CA ARG A 65 -15.03 0.39 7.59
C ARG A 65 -15.49 1.16 8.83
N SER A 66 -15.30 0.54 10.00
CA SER A 66 -15.06 1.31 11.23
C SER A 66 -14.39 0.44 12.29
N ARG A 67 -13.06 0.38 12.23
CA ARG A 67 -12.21 0.24 13.42
C ARG A 67 -10.79 0.69 13.05
N ASP A 68 -10.60 2.01 13.00
CA ASP A 68 -9.28 2.61 13.17
C ASP A 68 -8.62 2.06 14.42
N LYS A 69 -7.67 1.13 14.27
CA LYS A 69 -6.59 0.92 15.22
C LYS A 69 -5.32 0.51 14.47
N GLN A 70 -4.44 1.51 14.33
CA GLN A 70 -3.00 1.35 14.40
C GLN A 70 -2.32 0.81 13.14
N ASN A 71 -2.24 1.70 12.16
CA ASN A 71 -1.15 1.84 11.18
C ASN A 71 0.23 1.80 11.88
N HIS A 72 0.75 0.61 12.16
CA HIS A 72 2.13 0.40 12.59
C HIS A 72 2.80 -0.62 11.66
N GLY A 73 3.47 -0.09 10.64
CA GLY A 73 4.73 -0.72 10.21
C GLY A 73 4.76 -1.42 8.86
N ASN A 74 3.90 -1.09 7.90
CA ASN A 74 4.08 -1.62 6.54
C ASN A 74 4.45 -0.50 5.55
N PHE A 75 5.73 -0.12 5.54
CA PHE A 75 6.29 0.91 4.65
C PHE A 75 6.14 0.58 3.14
N PHE A 76 5.75 -0.64 2.80
CA PHE A 76 5.49 -1.08 1.43
C PHE A 76 4.07 -0.77 0.92
N THR A 77 3.13 -0.34 1.77
CA THR A 77 1.68 -0.42 1.45
C THR A 77 1.05 0.80 0.80
N ARG A 78 1.81 1.81 0.37
CA ARG A 78 1.20 2.98 -0.31
C ARG A 78 1.52 3.11 -1.80
N PHE A 79 2.51 2.37 -2.31
CA PHE A 79 3.00 2.60 -3.68
C PHE A 79 2.93 1.39 -4.62
N SER A 80 2.62 0.19 -4.13
CA SER A 80 2.43 -0.98 -5.00
C SER A 80 1.25 -1.81 -4.50
N ARG A 81 0.03 -1.42 -4.87
CA ARG A 81 -1.13 -2.32 -4.73
C ARG A 81 -0.87 -3.49 -5.67
N LEU A 82 -0.42 -4.62 -5.14
CA LEU A 82 -0.20 -5.83 -5.93
C LEU A 82 -1.56 -6.32 -6.44
N ASP A 83 -1.59 -6.86 -7.66
CA ASP A 83 -2.75 -7.59 -8.15
C ASP A 83 -2.76 -8.99 -7.57
N PHE A 84 -3.96 -9.51 -7.28
CA PHE A 84 -4.09 -10.87 -6.77
C PHE A 84 -3.65 -11.90 -7.83
N PRO A 85 -2.79 -12.88 -7.49
CA PRO A 85 -2.31 -13.89 -8.44
C PRO A 85 -3.44 -14.78 -8.96
N LYS A 86 -3.56 -14.89 -10.29
CA LYS A 86 -4.54 -15.81 -10.91
C LYS A 86 -4.00 -17.23 -11.04
N PHE A 87 -4.89 -18.22 -10.99
CA PHE A 87 -4.55 -19.64 -11.12
C PHE A 87 -5.20 -20.27 -12.33
N SER A 88 -4.40 -20.68 -13.31
CA SER A 88 -4.86 -21.32 -14.54
C SER A 88 -4.97 -22.85 -14.47
N GLY A 89 -4.54 -23.47 -13.36
CA GLY A 89 -4.40 -24.93 -13.22
C GLY A 89 -2.95 -25.43 -13.25
N LEU A 90 -2.00 -24.57 -13.64
CA LEU A 90 -0.57 -24.89 -13.73
C LEU A 90 0.22 -24.29 -12.56
N GLU A 91 1.40 -24.86 -12.28
CA GLU A 91 2.36 -24.32 -11.29
C GLU A 91 1.79 -24.06 -9.88
N LEU A 92 0.96 -24.97 -9.35
CA LEU A 92 0.27 -24.83 -8.06
C LEU A 92 1.17 -24.35 -6.91
N ARG A 93 2.40 -24.87 -6.80
CA ARG A 93 3.35 -24.49 -5.73
C ARG A 93 3.74 -23.02 -5.82
N THR A 94 4.04 -22.54 -7.02
CA THR A 94 4.41 -21.16 -7.30
C THR A 94 3.23 -20.23 -7.01
N TRP A 95 2.02 -20.64 -7.43
CA TRP A 95 0.82 -19.86 -7.18
C TRP A 95 0.50 -19.76 -5.68
N LEU A 96 0.54 -20.88 -4.94
CA LEU A 96 0.31 -20.90 -3.50
C LEU A 96 1.28 -19.99 -2.75
N TYR A 97 2.57 -20.01 -3.12
CA TYR A 97 3.56 -19.12 -2.54
C TYR A 97 3.20 -17.64 -2.75
N LYS A 98 2.86 -17.24 -3.98
CA LYS A 98 2.49 -15.85 -4.29
C LYS A 98 1.24 -15.39 -3.54
N VAL A 99 0.22 -16.25 -3.46
CA VAL A 99 -1.03 -15.97 -2.75
C VAL A 99 -0.80 -15.86 -1.24
N ASP A 100 0.06 -16.70 -0.66
CA ASP A 100 0.41 -16.61 0.75
C ASP A 100 1.16 -15.31 1.09
N GLN A 101 2.07 -14.87 0.21
CA GLN A 101 2.73 -13.56 0.35
C GLN A 101 1.74 -12.40 0.23
N PHE A 102 0.80 -12.48 -0.72
CA PHE A 102 -0.26 -11.47 -0.88
C PHE A 102 -1.10 -11.33 0.41
N PHE A 103 -1.59 -12.45 0.95
CA PHE A 103 -2.40 -12.44 2.17
C PHE A 103 -1.61 -11.99 3.40
N SER A 104 -0.32 -12.30 3.47
CA SER A 104 0.54 -11.88 4.58
C SER A 104 0.83 -10.38 4.52
N MET A 105 1.01 -9.82 3.33
CA MET A 105 1.31 -8.39 3.14
C MET A 105 0.10 -7.50 3.45
N ASP A 106 -1.09 -7.91 3.02
CA ASP A 106 -2.35 -7.17 3.25
C ASP A 106 -3.08 -7.60 4.53
N GLU A 107 -2.43 -8.44 5.37
CA GLU A 107 -2.97 -8.95 6.64
C GLU A 107 -4.38 -9.56 6.53
N ILE A 108 -4.63 -10.29 5.43
CA ILE A 108 -5.95 -10.86 5.13
C ILE A 108 -6.28 -12.01 6.10
N PRO A 109 -7.41 -11.93 6.85
CA PRO A 109 -7.85 -12.98 7.77
C PRO A 109 -8.04 -14.33 7.09
N PHE A 110 -7.70 -15.40 7.81
CA PHE A 110 -7.72 -16.77 7.28
C PHE A 110 -9.09 -17.17 6.71
N GLU A 111 -10.16 -16.75 7.36
CA GLU A 111 -11.55 -17.02 7.00
C GLU A 111 -11.95 -16.42 5.65
N GLN A 112 -11.26 -15.37 5.21
CA GLN A 112 -11.53 -14.68 3.94
C GLN A 112 -10.69 -15.21 2.78
N ARG A 113 -9.53 -15.84 3.08
CA ARG A 113 -8.55 -16.27 2.08
C ARG A 113 -9.15 -17.18 1.00
N VAL A 114 -9.94 -18.17 1.40
CA VAL A 114 -10.55 -19.13 0.45
C VAL A 114 -11.52 -18.43 -0.49
N LYS A 115 -12.37 -17.54 0.04
CA LYS A 115 -13.33 -16.78 -0.75
C LYS A 115 -12.62 -15.92 -1.79
N ILE A 116 -11.55 -15.23 -1.40
CA ILE A 116 -10.75 -14.41 -2.30
C ILE A 116 -10.05 -15.28 -3.36
N ALA A 117 -9.38 -16.36 -2.97
CA ALA A 117 -8.69 -17.24 -3.91
C ALA A 117 -9.65 -17.86 -4.95
N SER A 118 -10.88 -18.22 -4.56
CA SER A 118 -11.86 -18.85 -5.47
C SER A 118 -12.29 -17.97 -6.65
N ILE A 119 -12.35 -16.65 -6.48
CA ILE A 119 -12.77 -15.72 -7.54
C ILE A 119 -11.64 -15.41 -8.54
N HIS A 120 -10.41 -15.84 -8.25
CA HIS A 120 -9.22 -15.62 -9.07
C HIS A 120 -8.71 -16.90 -9.75
N MET A 121 -9.52 -17.96 -9.76
CA MET A 121 -9.29 -19.12 -10.61
C MET A 121 -9.65 -18.78 -12.07
N GLU A 122 -8.89 -19.30 -13.02
CA GLU A 122 -9.11 -19.09 -14.45
C GLU A 122 -8.78 -20.36 -15.26
N GLY A 123 -9.20 -20.39 -16.53
CA GLY A 123 -8.89 -21.51 -17.43
C GLY A 123 -9.39 -22.86 -16.93
N GLU A 124 -8.54 -23.88 -17.04
CA GLU A 124 -8.87 -25.27 -16.65
C GLU A 124 -9.14 -25.42 -15.14
N ALA A 125 -8.67 -24.49 -14.30
CA ALA A 125 -8.97 -24.52 -12.87
C ALA A 125 -10.42 -24.13 -12.53
N THR A 126 -11.17 -23.56 -13.49
CA THR A 126 -12.59 -23.22 -13.32
C THR A 126 -13.54 -24.24 -13.94
N ALA A 127 -13.01 -25.25 -14.63
CA ALA A 127 -13.74 -26.23 -15.42
C ALA A 127 -14.28 -27.40 -14.59
#